data_AF-A0AAW6KIF9-F1
#
_entry.id   AF-A0AAW6KIF9-F1
#
_cell.length_a   1.000
_cell.length_b   1.000
_cell.length_c   1.000
_cell.angle_alpha   90.00
_cell.angle_beta   90.00
_cell.angle_gamma   90.00
#
_symmetry.space_group_name_H-M   'P 1'
#
loop_
_entity.id
_entity.type
_entity.pdbx_description
1 polymer ?
#
loop_
_entity_poly.entity_id
_entity_poly.type
_entity_poly.pdbx_seq_one_letter_code
_entity_poly.pdbx_strand_id
1 'polypeptide(L)' 'LLAHSHNGAPLTPEHGFPLRAVMPHLYFWKSAKWLRGIQFTKENHPGFWEKNGYHMRGNPWKEERYSFD' A
#
# COMPACT_ATOMS: atom_id res chain seq x y z
N LEU A 1 3.07 4.44 -7.71
CA LEU A 1 4.43 4.19 -8.24
C LEU A 1 4.81 2.74 -7.96
N LEU A 2 5.59 2.12 -8.84
CA LEU A 2 6.32 0.89 -8.55
C LEU A 2 7.79 1.25 -8.38
N ALA A 3 8.30 1.18 -7.15
CA ALA A 3 9.63 1.63 -6.80
C ALA A 3 10.57 0.44 -6.61
N HIS A 4 11.71 0.46 -7.30
CA HIS A 4 12.82 -0.49 -7.15
C HIS A 4 14.05 0.15 -6.46
N SER A 5 14.04 1.47 -6.30
CA SER A 5 15.11 2.26 -5.70
C SER A 5 14.55 3.41 -4.87
N HIS A 6 15.36 3.92 -3.94
CA HIS A 6 15.10 5.08 -3.11
C HIS A 6 16.41 5.84 -2.89
N ASN A 7 16.39 7.17 -3.11
CA ASN A 7 17.58 8.02 -3.05
C ASN A 7 18.76 7.52 -3.91
N GLY A 8 18.47 7.04 -5.12
CA GLY A 8 19.47 6.54 -6.06
C GLY A 8 20.05 5.16 -5.73
N ALA A 9 19.70 4.56 -4.59
CA ALA A 9 20.14 3.22 -4.20
C ALA A 9 18.99 2.19 -4.33
N PRO A 10 19.28 0.90 -4.56
CA PRO A 10 18.27 -0.15 -4.46
C PRO A 10 17.57 -0.14 -3.11
N LEU A 11 16.30 -0.57 -3.07
CA LEU A 11 15.60 -0.73 -1.80
C LEU A 11 16.34 -1.71 -0.88
N THR A 12 16.30 -1.46 0.43
CA THR A 12 16.70 -2.49 1.41
C THR A 12 15.58 -3.54 1.55
N PRO A 13 15.87 -4.73 2.10
CA PRO A 13 14.83 -5.74 2.37
C PRO A 13 13.66 -5.18 3.19
N GLU A 14 13.93 -4.36 4.20
CA GLU A 14 12.93 -3.73 5.08
C GLU A 14 12.04 -2.75 4.32
N HIS A 15 12.59 -2.09 3.30
CA HIS A 15 11.89 -1.17 2.43
C HIS A 15 11.15 -1.84 1.28
N GLY A 16 11.26 -3.15 1.11
CA GLY A 16 10.50 -3.90 0.12
C GLY A 16 11.28 -4.33 -1.12
N PHE A 17 12.60 -4.49 -1.03
CA PHE A 17 13.41 -5.06 -2.11
C PHE A 17 12.80 -6.38 -2.65
N PRO A 18 12.77 -6.62 -3.97
CA PRO A 18 13.31 -5.78 -5.03
C PRO A 18 12.35 -4.71 -5.54
N LEU A 19 11.06 -4.78 -5.18
CA LEU A 19 10.02 -3.93 -5.73
C LEU A 19 8.90 -3.70 -4.71
N ARG A 20 8.46 -2.44 -4.58
CA ARG A 20 7.29 -2.07 -3.78
C ARG A 20 6.32 -1.20 -4.58
N ALA A 21 5.05 -1.23 -4.19
CA ALA A 21 4.09 -0.21 -4.56
C ALA A 21 4.16 0.98 -3.59
N VAL A 22 3.97 2.19 -4.09
CA VAL A 22 3.86 3.43 -3.31
C VAL A 22 2.65 4.23 -3.78
N MET A 23 1.78 4.55 -2.84
CA MET A 23 0.57 5.36 -3.00
C MET A 23 0.74 6.63 -2.14
N PRO A 24 1.34 7.70 -2.68
CA PRO A 24 1.84 8.82 -1.86
C PRO A 24 0.77 9.58 -1.08
N HIS A 25 -0.48 9.51 -1.52
CA HIS A 25 -1.59 10.26 -0.94
C HIS A 25 -2.49 9.41 -0.02
N LEU A 26 -2.09 8.16 0.27
CA LEU A 26 -2.81 7.25 1.15
C LEU A 26 -1.91 6.82 2.31
N TYR A 27 -2.51 6.32 3.37
CA TYR A 27 -1.79 5.68 4.45
C TYR A 27 -0.91 4.53 3.95
N PHE A 28 0.22 4.35 4.63
CA PHE A 28 1.32 3.54 4.11
C PHE A 28 1.03 2.04 4.03
N TRP A 29 0.00 1.54 4.72
CA TRP A 29 -0.42 0.14 4.59
C TRP A 29 -0.95 -0.19 3.18
N LYS A 30 -1.39 0.82 2.41
CA LYS A 30 -1.75 0.68 0.99
C LYS A 30 -0.53 0.55 0.07
N SER A 31 0.66 0.86 0.56
CA SER A 31 1.92 0.82 -0.19
C SER A 31 2.65 -0.50 0.02
N ALA A 32 2.18 -1.57 -0.64
CA ALA A 32 2.66 -2.94 -0.47
C ALA A 32 4.17 -3.10 -0.72
N LYS A 33 4.86 -3.76 0.20
CA LYS A 33 6.26 -4.19 0.07
C LYS A 33 6.34 -5.58 -0.59
N TRP A 34 7.49 -5.90 -1.16
CA TRP A 34 7.78 -7.23 -1.74
C TRP A 34 6.76 -7.64 -2.80
N LEU A 35 6.46 -6.73 -3.74
CA LEU A 35 5.41 -6.92 -4.73
C LEU A 35 5.71 -8.16 -5.60
N ARG A 36 4.76 -9.11 -5.64
CA ARG A 36 4.87 -10.36 -6.42
C ARG A 36 3.97 -10.42 -7.65
N GLY A 37 2.89 -9.65 -7.66
CA GLY A 37 1.92 -9.64 -8.73
C GLY A 37 0.94 -8.49 -8.58
N ILE A 38 0.27 -8.16 -9.68
CA ILE A 38 -0.79 -7.15 -9.74
C ILE A 38 -1.97 -7.82 -10.42
N GLN A 39 -3.13 -7.80 -9.77
CA GLN A 39 -4.37 -8.31 -10.31
C GLN A 39 -5.34 -7.15 -10.47
N PHE A 40 -5.98 -7.07 -11.64
CA PHE A 40 -7.04 -6.12 -11.91
C PHE A 40 -8.38 -6.80 -11.66
N THR A 41 -9.25 -6.13 -10.90
CA THR A 41 -10.60 -6.60 -10.57
C THR A 41 -11.62 -5.57 -11.00
N LYS A 42 -12.84 -6.01 -11.34
CA LYS A 42 -13.95 -5.12 -11.68
C LYS A 42 -14.51 -4.41 -10.45
N GLU A 43 -14.51 -5.11 -9.32
CA GLU A 43 -15.03 -4.64 -8.04
C GLU A 43 -13.89 -4.47 -7.04
N ASN A 44 -14.12 -3.58 -6.07
CA ASN A 44 -13.18 -3.38 -4.96
C ASN A 44 -13.47 -4.41 -3.87
N HIS A 45 -12.44 -5.14 -3.45
CA HIS A 45 -12.55 -6.17 -2.42
C HIS A 45 -11.57 -5.87 -1.27
N PRO A 46 -11.93 -6.15 -0.01
CA PRO A 46 -11.06 -5.89 1.12
C PRO A 46 -9.83 -6.83 1.08
N GLY A 47 -8.64 -6.23 1.25
CA GLY A 47 -7.38 -6.94 1.39
C GLY A 47 -7.13 -7.37 2.83
N PHE A 48 -5.88 -7.69 3.15
CA PHE A 48 -5.50 -8.12 4.50
C PHE A 48 -5.81 -7.05 5.55
N TRP A 49 -5.37 -5.81 5.35
CA TRP A 49 -5.56 -4.74 6.34
C TRP A 49 -7.04 -4.35 6.50
N GLU A 50 -7.78 -4.30 5.40
CA GLU A 50 -9.18 -3.88 5.40
C GLU A 50 -10.06 -4.92 6.10
N LYS A 51 -9.75 -6.21 5.93
CA LYS A 51 -10.38 -7.29 6.71
C LYS A 51 -10.07 -7.24 8.21
N ASN A 52 -9.00 -6.54 8.60
CA ASN A 52 -8.56 -6.38 9.99
C ASN A 52 -8.89 -4.98 10.55
N GLY A 53 -9.91 -4.31 10.00
CA GLY A 53 -10.47 -3.08 10.56
C GLY A 53 -9.84 -1.79 10.06
N TYR A 54 -8.98 -1.82 9.03
CA TYR A 54 -8.48 -0.60 8.39
C TYR A 54 -9.44 -0.09 7.31
N HIS A 55 -9.42 1.21 7.05
CA HIS A 55 -10.31 1.83 6.08
C HIS A 55 -10.05 1.35 4.64
N MET A 56 -11.13 1.19 3.85
CA MET A 56 -11.06 0.70 2.46
C MET A 56 -10.24 1.61 1.54
N ARG A 57 -10.24 2.93 1.77
CA ARG A 57 -9.47 3.90 0.99
C ARG A 57 -8.18 4.34 1.68
N GLY A 58 -8.24 4.87 2.90
CA GLY A 58 -7.06 5.16 3.71
C GLY A 58 -6.50 6.56 3.47
N ASN A 59 -7.35 7.57 3.27
CA ASN A 59 -6.91 8.95 3.08
C ASN A 59 -6.55 9.61 4.43
N PRO A 60 -5.27 10.00 4.65
CA PRO A 60 -4.83 10.58 5.92
C PRO A 60 -5.43 11.96 6.21
N TRP A 61 -5.77 12.74 5.18
CA TRP A 61 -6.35 14.07 5.36
C TRP A 61 -7.83 14.06 5.75
N LYS A 62 -8.49 12.91 5.53
CA LYS A 62 -9.87 12.67 5.92
C LYS A 62 -9.97 11.80 7.17
N GLU A 63 -8.84 11.52 7.81
CA GLU A 63 -8.75 10.65 9.00
C GLU A 63 -9.35 9.25 8.78
N GLU A 64 -9.32 8.75 7.54
CA GLU A 64 -9.82 7.44 7.16
C GLU A 64 -8.85 6.33 7.61
N ARG A 65 -8.70 6.11 8.92
CA ARG A 65 -7.73 5.14 9.45
C ARG A 65 -8.34 3.74 9.55
N TYR A 66 -9.50 3.66 10.17
CA TYR A 66 -10.23 2.45 10.49
C TYR A 66 -11.51 2.33 9.67
N SER A 67 -12.07 1.13 9.61
CA SER A 67 -13.27 0.82 8.83
C SER A 67 -14.54 1.51 9.34
N PHE A 68 -14.49 2.06 10.55
CA PHE A 68 -15.60 2.74 11.22
C PHE A 68 -15.44 4.26 11.28
N ASP A 69 -14.35 4.79 10.69
CA ASP A 69 -14.14 6.22 10.51
C ASP A 69 -14.97 6.77 9.32
#